data_AF-A0AAD3YRY8-F1
#
_entry.id   AF-A0AAD3YRY8-F1
#
_cell.length_a   1.000
_cell.length_b   1.000
_cell.length_c   1.000
_cell.angle_alpha   90.00
_cell.angle_beta   90.00
_cell.angle_gamma   90.00
#
_symmetry.space_group_name_H-M   'P 1'
#
loop_
_entity.id
_entity.type
_entity.pdbx_description
1 polymer ?
#
loop_
_entity_poly.entity_id
_entity_poly.type
_entity_poly.pdbx_seq_one_letter_code
_entity_poly.pdbx_strand_id
1 'polypeptide(L)' 'MSSKAKYAAGDIVTLKSGGPDMTIKDVLFPSQFGEQLLSYRCQWFAGKKLDSGVFPEVSLMVPPPKP' A
#
# COMPACT_ATOMS: atom_id res chain seq x y z
N MET A 1 -15.55 -0.01 15.93
CA MET A 1 -14.08 -0.12 16.03
C MET A 1 -13.50 0.68 14.88
N SER A 2 -12.91 1.84 15.12
CA SER A 2 -12.20 2.57 14.05
C SER A 2 -10.93 1.78 13.72
N SER A 3 -10.87 1.20 12.53
CA SER A 3 -9.70 0.48 12.04
C SER A 3 -8.52 1.47 11.97
N LYS A 4 -7.54 1.35 12.87
CA LYS A 4 -6.33 2.17 12.85
C LYS A 4 -5.43 1.68 11.71
N ALA A 5 -5.05 2.59 10.81
CA ALA A 5 -4.15 2.26 9.71
C ALA A 5 -2.73 1.95 10.21
N LYS A 6 -2.14 0.87 9.68
CA LYS A 6 -0.76 0.46 9.96
C LYS A 6 0.28 1.31 9.24
N TYR A 7 -0.02 1.75 8.02
CA TYR A 7 0.88 2.53 7.18
C TYR A 7 0.28 3.93 6.92
N ALA A 8 1.14 4.90 6.62
CA ALA A 8 0.77 6.27 6.30
C ALA A 8 1.27 6.66 4.89
N ALA A 9 0.71 7.73 4.33
CA ALA A 9 1.20 8.28 3.06
C ALA A 9 2.69 8.65 3.17
N GLY A 10 3.48 8.23 2.19
CA GLY A 10 4.93 8.37 2.19
C GLY A 10 5.70 7.13 2.66
N ASP A 11 5.05 6.18 3.35
CA ASP A 11 5.70 4.93 3.75
C ASP A 11 6.08 4.09 2.52
N ILE A 12 7.24 3.43 2.62
CA ILE A 12 7.68 2.47 1.61
C ILE A 12 7.20 1.08 2.02
N VAL A 13 6.49 0.42 1.11
CA VAL A 13 5.93 -0.92 1.28
C VAL A 13 6.23 -1.78 0.07
N THR A 14 6.14 -3.09 0.24
CA THR A 14 6.16 -4.06 -0.86
C THR A 14 5.08 -5.12 -0.65
N LEU A 15 4.74 -5.86 -1.71
CA LEU A 15 3.85 -7.00 -1.59
C LEU A 15 4.56 -8.18 -0.92
N LYS A 16 3.83 -8.91 -0.07
CA LYS A 16 4.32 -10.16 0.52
C LYS A 16 4.72 -11.22 -0.51
N SER A 17 4.11 -11.19 -1.69
CA SER A 17 4.47 -12.05 -2.83
C SER A 17 5.77 -11.64 -3.53
N GLY A 18 6.38 -10.53 -3.13
CA GLY A 18 7.45 -9.87 -3.85
C GLY A 18 6.92 -8.85 -4.88
N GLY A 19 7.81 -7.99 -5.36
CA GLY A 19 7.49 -6.89 -6.26
C GLY A 19 8.46 -5.72 -6.09
N PRO A 20 8.25 -4.62 -6.83
CA PRO A 20 9.00 -3.39 -6.59
C PRO A 20 8.65 -2.79 -5.23
N ASP A 21 9.54 -1.96 -4.71
CA ASP A 21 9.17 -1.07 -3.62
C ASP A 21 8.18 -0.03 -4.12
N MET A 22 7.13 0.15 -3.35
CA MET A 22 6.06 1.09 -3.62
C MET A 22 5.94 2.09 -2.49
N THR A 23 5.38 3.25 -2.78
CA THR A 23 5.08 4.28 -1.79
C THR A 23 3.58 4.33 -1.57
N ILE A 24 3.15 4.38 -0.31
CA ILE A 24 1.75 4.65 0.04
C ILE A 24 1.43 6.08 -0.42
N LYS A 25 0.43 6.19 -1.31
CA LYS A 25 -0.11 7.47 -1.77
C LYS A 25 -1.29 7.89 -0.89
N ASP A 26 -2.25 6.99 -0.69
CA ASP A 26 -3.48 7.26 0.07
C ASP A 26 -3.88 6.05 0.91
N VAL A 27 -4.50 6.31 2.07
CA VAL A 27 -5.13 5.29 2.93
C VAL A 27 -6.62 5.24 2.60
N LEU A 28 -7.11 4.07 2.20
CA LEU A 28 -8.50 3.83 1.80
C LEU A 28 -9.23 3.10 2.93
N PHE A 29 -9.98 3.86 3.74
CA PHE A 29 -10.75 3.29 4.84
C PHE A 29 -11.97 2.51 4.32
N PRO A 30 -12.33 1.39 4.97
CA PRO A 30 -13.54 0.66 4.65
C PRO A 30 -14.76 1.58 4.72
N SER A 31 -15.64 1.50 3.73
CA SER A 31 -16.91 2.21 3.74
C SER A 31 -18.07 1.23 3.77
N GLN A 32 -19.22 1.68 4.28
CA GLN A 32 -20.42 0.85 4.43
C GLN A 32 -20.98 0.34 3.09
N PHE A 33 -20.51 0.89 1.97
CA PHE A 33 -20.95 0.60 0.61
C PHE A 33 -19.81 0.16 -0.33
N GLY A 34 -18.61 -0.12 0.21
CA GLY A 34 -17.39 -0.34 -0.59
C GLY A 34 -16.42 -1.36 0.03
N GLU A 35 -15.11 -1.17 -0.19
CA GLU A 35 -14.05 -2.09 0.24
C GLU A 35 -14.24 -2.56 1.69
N GLN A 36 -14.33 -3.89 1.87
CA GLN A 36 -14.59 -4.51 3.17
C GLN A 36 -13.36 -4.46 4.10
N LEU A 37 -12.16 -4.24 3.54
CA LEU A 37 -10.90 -4.24 4.24
C LEU A 37 -10.19 -2.90 4.03
N LEU A 38 -9.39 -2.51 5.03
CA LEU A 38 -8.52 -1.35 4.92
C LEU A 38 -7.50 -1.61 3.82
N SER A 39 -7.46 -0.72 2.83
CA SER A 39 -6.53 -0.82 1.71
C SER A 39 -5.72 0.45 1.57
N TYR A 40 -4.70 0.36 0.73
CA TYR A 40 -3.81 1.47 0.43
C TYR A 40 -3.68 1.60 -1.07
N ARG A 41 -3.79 2.85 -1.54
CA ARG A 41 -3.34 3.18 -2.89
C ARG A 41 -1.83 3.35 -2.83
N CYS A 42 -1.12 2.52 -3.57
CA CYS A 42 0.33 2.57 -3.72
C CYS A 42 0.69 3.13 -5.09
N GLN A 43 1.85 3.76 -5.19
CA GLN A 43 2.45 4.16 -6.46
C GLN A 43 3.93 3.77 -6.49
N TRP A 44 4.45 3.41 -7.66
CA TRP A 44 5.85 3.04 -7.84
C TRP A 44 6.33 3.39 -9.23
N PHE A 45 7.64 3.33 -9.43
CA PHE A 45 8.24 3.48 -10.75
C PHE A 45 8.55 2.11 -11.36
N ALA A 46 7.93 1.82 -12.50
CA ALA A 46 8.29 0.71 -13.38
C ALA A 46 9.21 1.24 -14.48
N GLY A 47 10.51 1.35 -14.18
CA GLY A 47 11.46 2.05 -15.03
C GLY A 47 11.16 3.54 -15.09
N LYS A 48 10.82 4.07 -16.28
CA LYS A 48 10.49 5.50 -16.49
C LYS A 48 9.00 5.82 -16.33
N LYS A 49 8.16 4.82 -16.05
CA LYS A 49 6.71 5.00 -15.93
C LYS A 49 6.32 5.01 -14.47
N LEU A 50 5.48 6.00 -14.10
CA LEU A 50 4.77 5.99 -12.83
C LEU A 50 3.58 5.03 -12.97
N ASP A 51 3.49 4.07 -12.07
CA ASP A 51 2.41 3.09 -11.99
C ASP A 51 1.75 3.16 -10.60
N SER A 52 0.54 2.61 -10.47
CA SER A 52 -0.20 2.63 -9.22
C SER A 52 -1.17 1.46 -9.09
N GLY A 53 -1.49 1.08 -7.86
CA GLY A 53 -2.36 -0.04 -7.55
C GLY A 53 -2.99 0.11 -6.17
N VAL A 54 -4.10 -0.59 -5.92
CA VAL A 54 -4.75 -0.64 -4.61
C VAL A 54 -4.55 -2.03 -4.03
N PHE A 55 -4.03 -2.08 -2.81
CA PHE A 55 -3.71 -3.33 -2.13
C PHE A 55 -4.25 -3.32 -0.70
N PRO A 56 -4.84 -4.43 -0.22
CA PRO A 56 -5.29 -4.53 1.15
C PRO A 56 -4.10 -4.49 2.13
N GLU A 57 -4.31 -3.97 3.35
CA GLU A 57 -3.26 -3.87 4.38
C GLU A 57 -2.51 -5.19 4.59
N VAL A 58 -3.26 -6.30 4.56
CA VAL A 58 -2.75 -7.64 4.82
C VAL A 58 -1.79 -8.16 3.76
N SER A 59 -1.79 -7.60 2.54
CA SER A 59 -0.85 -8.01 1.48
C SER A 59 0.45 -7.21 1.49
N LEU A 60 0.54 -6.14 2.28
CA LEU A 60 1.69 -5.25 2.34
C LEU A 60 2.62 -5.58 3.50
N MET A 61 3.91 -5.37 3.29
CA MET A 61 4.94 -5.43 4.32
C MET A 61 5.96 -4.29 4.16
N VAL A 62 6.69 -4.01 5.24
CA VAL A 62 7.86 -3.12 5.18
C VAL A 62 8.96 -3.86 4.41
N PRO A 63 9.53 -3.27 3.34
CA PRO A 63 10.60 -3.91 2.59
C PRO A 63 11.87 -4.02 3.45
N PRO A 64 12.76 -4.98 3.14
CA PRO A 64 14.06 -5.05 3.78
C PRO A 64 14.88 -3.77 3.48
N PRO A 65 15.80 -3.37 4.38
CA PRO A 65 16.69 -2.24 4.13
C PRO A 65 17.45 -2.42 2.82
N LYS A 66 17.50 -1.37 1.99
CA LYS A 66 18.36 -1.37 0.81
C LYS A 66 19.83 -1.23 1.25
N PRO A 67 20.77 -1.97 0.63
CA PRO A 67 22.20 -1.81 0.85
C PRO A 67 22.72 -0.40 0.55
#